data_AF-A0A2V5XJI6-F1
#
_entry.id   AF-A0A2V5XJI6-F1
#
_cell.length_a   1.000
_cell.length_b   1.000
_cell.length_c   1.000
_cell.angle_alpha   90.00
_cell.angle_beta   90.00
_cell.angle_gamma   90.00
#
_symmetry.space_group_name_H-M   'P 1'
#
loop_
_entity.id
_entity.type
_entity.pdbx_description
1 polymer ?
#
loop_
_entity_poly.entity_id
_entity_poly.type
_entity_poly.pdbx_seq_one_letter_code
_entity_poly.pdbx_strand_id
1 'polypeptide(L)'
;TSLKPFRWSYARFGATNGAAREPDETINMTFTKRNAAEQGFNQWAINEEVFSREAMAATYHLREGRRYRLRMRNASDDVHPIHLHRHSFELTKLAGQATAGVMKDVVMIGGYQETEVDFTADNPGLTLFHCH
;
A
#
# COMPACT_ATOMS: atom_id res chain seq x y z
N THR A 1 -6.11 34.05 -11.34
CA THR A 1 -5.21 33.10 -12.04
C THR A 1 -5.53 31.71 -11.55
N SER A 2 -6.10 30.85 -12.40
CA SER A 2 -6.33 29.44 -12.03
C SER A 2 -4.96 28.78 -11.87
N LEU A 3 -4.63 28.33 -10.65
CA LEU A 3 -3.42 27.55 -10.40
C LEU A 3 -3.45 26.34 -11.33
N LYS A 4 -2.43 26.18 -12.19
CA LYS A 4 -2.27 24.96 -12.96
C LYS A 4 -2.22 23.80 -11.96
N PRO A 5 -3.05 22.76 -12.10
CA PRO A 5 -3.02 21.63 -11.18
C PRO A 5 -1.63 20.98 -11.25
N PHE A 6 -0.87 21.07 -10.16
CA PHE A 6 0.39 20.36 -10.01
C PHE A 6 0.08 18.88 -9.76
N ARG A 7 0.32 18.04 -10.76
CA ARG A 7 0.13 16.59 -10.66
C ARG A 7 1.42 15.93 -10.20
N TRP A 8 1.64 15.85 -8.89
CA TRP A 8 2.73 15.06 -8.30
C TRP A 8 2.57 13.57 -8.64
N SER A 9 3.67 12.88 -8.94
CA SER A 9 3.67 11.42 -9.12
C SER A 9 5.07 10.83 -8.91
N TYR A 10 5.16 9.74 -8.16
CA TYR A 10 6.41 8.99 -7.97
C TYR A 10 6.93 8.35 -9.27
N ALA A 11 6.03 8.05 -10.22
CA ALA A 11 6.40 7.41 -11.48
C ALA A 11 7.39 8.25 -12.32
N ARG A 12 7.54 9.55 -12.01
CA ARG A 12 8.56 10.43 -12.60
C ARG A 12 10.00 10.02 -12.28
N PHE A 13 10.20 9.26 -11.20
CA PHE A 13 11.50 8.72 -10.80
C PHE A 13 11.69 7.26 -11.23
N GLY A 14 10.71 6.68 -11.91
CA GLY A 14 10.79 5.30 -12.37
C GLY A 14 11.69 5.15 -13.59
N ALA A 15 12.25 3.95 -13.75
CA ALA A 15 13.01 3.59 -14.94
C ALA A 15 12.09 3.58 -16.18
N THR A 16 12.57 4.10 -17.31
CA THR A 16 11.80 4.20 -18.56
C THR A 16 11.64 2.86 -19.30
N ASN A 17 12.52 1.88 -19.03
CA ASN A 17 12.56 0.57 -19.69
C ASN A 17 12.77 -0.61 -18.71
N GLY A 18 12.50 -0.42 -17.42
CA GLY A 18 12.59 -1.49 -16.42
C GLY A 18 11.23 -2.18 -16.25
N ALA A 19 11.17 -3.50 -16.41
CA ALA A 19 10.06 -4.29 -15.88
C ALA A 19 10.41 -4.66 -14.44
N ALA A 20 9.48 -4.44 -13.50
CA ALA A 20 9.64 -4.96 -12.15
C ALA A 20 9.71 -6.50 -12.22
N ARG A 21 10.50 -7.11 -11.33
CA ARG A 21 10.52 -8.56 -11.20
C ARG A 21 9.11 -9.05 -10.84
N GLU A 22 8.70 -10.21 -11.35
CA GLU A 22 7.40 -10.78 -10.99
C GLU A 22 7.38 -11.23 -9.51
N PRO A 23 6.24 -11.11 -8.81
CA PRO A 23 6.08 -11.64 -7.46
C PRO A 23 5.85 -13.16 -7.49
N ASP A 24 6.22 -13.83 -6.40
CA ASP A 24 5.85 -15.22 -6.15
C ASP A 24 4.37 -15.34 -5.74
N GLU A 25 3.83 -14.30 -5.08
CA GLU A 25 2.45 -14.28 -4.58
C GLU A 25 1.89 -12.84 -4.59
N THR A 26 0.59 -12.70 -4.89
CA THR A 26 -0.12 -11.42 -4.83
C THR A 26 -1.15 -11.43 -3.71
N ILE A 27 -1.05 -10.45 -2.82
CA ILE A 27 -2.00 -10.20 -1.73
C ILE A 27 -2.86 -9.01 -2.13
N ASN A 28 -4.18 -9.22 -2.23
CA ASN A 28 -5.14 -8.17 -2.55
C ASN A 28 -5.64 -7.49 -1.27
N MET A 29 -5.67 -6.16 -1.28
CA MET A 29 -6.04 -5.33 -0.15
C MET A 29 -6.99 -4.22 -0.62
N THR A 30 -8.15 -4.10 0.02
CA THR A 30 -9.08 -2.99 -0.17
C THR A 30 -9.16 -2.17 1.12
N PHE A 31 -8.87 -0.87 1.02
CA PHE A 31 -9.04 0.07 2.12
C PHE A 31 -10.45 0.67 2.07
N THR A 32 -11.25 0.45 3.11
CA THR A 32 -12.61 1.01 3.20
C THR A 32 -12.74 1.95 4.38
N LYS A 33 -13.73 2.86 4.30
CA LYS A 33 -14.07 3.83 5.33
C LYS A 33 -15.50 3.57 5.79
N ARG A 34 -15.68 3.38 7.09
CA ARG A 34 -16.97 3.29 7.76
C ARG A 34 -17.25 4.63 8.43
N ASN A 35 -18.13 5.42 7.80
CA ASN A 35 -18.43 6.77 8.26
C ASN A 35 -19.15 6.72 9.62
N ALA A 36 -18.70 7.55 10.56
CA ALA A 36 -19.32 7.71 11.88
C ALA A 36 -19.57 6.39 12.65
N ALA A 37 -18.74 5.36 12.41
CA ALA A 37 -18.93 4.02 12.94
C ALA A 37 -18.53 3.86 14.42
N GLU A 38 -17.70 4.76 14.94
CA GLU A 38 -17.25 4.72 16.34
C GLU A 38 -17.53 6.03 17.04
N GLN A 39 -18.70 6.12 17.69
CA GLN A 39 -19.11 7.34 18.41
C GLN A 39 -19.04 8.61 17.54
N GLY A 40 -19.33 8.48 16.25
CA GLY A 40 -19.25 9.59 15.28
C GLY A 40 -17.90 9.73 14.57
N PHE A 41 -16.87 8.97 14.97
CA PHE A 41 -15.59 8.91 14.25
C PHE A 41 -15.65 7.90 13.10
N ASN A 42 -14.90 8.20 12.04
CA ASN A 42 -14.70 7.26 10.94
C ASN A 42 -13.79 6.13 11.40
N GLN A 43 -14.10 4.90 10.97
CA GLN A 43 -13.20 3.76 11.09
C GLN A 43 -12.69 3.36 9.71
N TRP A 44 -11.44 2.96 9.63
CA TRP A 44 -10.84 2.44 8.40
C TRP A 44 -10.55 0.96 8.56
N ALA A 45 -10.75 0.22 7.48
CA ALA A 45 -10.58 -1.22 7.45
C ALA A 45 -9.73 -1.65 6.25
N ILE A 46 -9.02 -2.76 6.40
CA ILE A 46 -8.34 -3.47 5.32
C ILE A 46 -9.12 -4.76 5.10
N ASN A 47 -9.65 -4.98 3.90
CA ASN A 47 -10.47 -6.15 3.58
C ASN A 47 -11.62 -6.36 4.59
N GLU A 48 -12.30 -5.26 4.95
CA GLU A 48 -13.38 -5.22 5.96
C GLU A 48 -12.97 -5.50 7.42
N GLU A 49 -11.69 -5.72 7.68
CA GLU A 49 -11.17 -5.89 9.04
C GLU A 49 -10.65 -4.56 9.60
N VAL A 50 -11.20 -4.16 10.75
CA VAL A 50 -10.71 -3.02 11.54
C VAL A 50 -9.70 -3.55 12.55
N PHE A 51 -8.59 -2.85 12.72
CA PHE A 51 -7.55 -3.24 13.67
C PHE A 51 -8.11 -3.33 15.11
N SER A 52 -7.80 -4.43 15.82
CA SER A 52 -8.06 -4.59 17.25
C SER A 52 -6.73 -4.70 18.01
N ARG A 53 -6.57 -3.81 19.01
CA ARG A 53 -5.40 -3.79 19.89
C ARG A 53 -5.37 -4.96 20.85
N GLU A 54 -6.53 -5.53 21.18
CA GLU A 54 -6.65 -6.67 22.08
C GLU A 54 -6.25 -7.96 21.38
N ALA A 55 -6.66 -8.12 20.11
CA ALA A 55 -6.35 -9.32 19.33
C ALA A 55 -4.90 -9.33 18.84
N MET A 56 -4.38 -8.20 18.34
CA MET A 56 -3.06 -8.08 17.68
C MET A 56 -2.74 -9.25 16.73
N ALA A 57 -3.75 -9.79 16.05
CA ALA A 57 -3.60 -10.98 15.23
C ALA A 57 -2.78 -10.67 13.97
N ALA A 58 -1.87 -11.58 13.62
CA ALA A 58 -1.17 -11.50 12.35
C ALA A 58 -2.11 -11.99 11.23
N THR A 59 -2.57 -11.09 10.37
CA THR A 59 -3.49 -11.42 9.27
C THR A 59 -2.82 -12.20 8.14
N TYR A 60 -1.51 -12.00 7.94
CA TYR A 60 -0.74 -12.62 6.87
C TYR A 60 0.51 -13.32 7.41
N HIS A 61 0.71 -14.57 6.99
CA HIS A 61 1.90 -15.36 7.29
C HIS A 61 2.75 -15.52 6.02
N LEU A 62 3.84 -14.77 5.96
CA LEU A 62 4.76 -14.78 4.83
C LEU A 62 5.80 -15.90 4.98
N ARG A 63 6.40 -16.28 3.86
CA ARG A 63 7.54 -17.20 3.82
C ARG A 63 8.81 -16.40 3.53
N GLU A 64 9.84 -16.64 4.33
CA GLU A 64 11.13 -15.98 4.17
C GLU A 64 11.69 -16.18 2.75
N GLY A 65 12.27 -15.11 2.19
CA GLY A 65 12.89 -15.08 0.87
C GLY A 65 11.92 -15.00 -0.31
N ARG A 66 10.61 -15.12 -0.09
CA ARG A 66 9.61 -14.93 -1.16
C ARG A 66 9.36 -13.46 -1.45
N ARG A 67 9.05 -13.18 -2.71
CA ARG A 67 8.67 -11.87 -3.20
C ARG A 67 7.15 -11.76 -3.29
N TYR A 68 6.59 -10.78 -2.59
CA TYR A 68 5.15 -10.55 -2.50
C TYR A 68 4.77 -9.26 -3.22
N ARG A 69 3.66 -9.28 -3.95
CA ARG A 69 2.98 -8.08 -4.43
C ARG A 69 1.82 -7.75 -3.51
N LEU A 70 1.81 -6.52 -3.01
CA LEU A 70 0.63 -5.94 -2.37
C LEU A 70 -0.14 -5.15 -3.43
N ARG A 71 -1.28 -5.70 -3.87
CA ARG A 71 -2.22 -5.00 -4.75
C ARG A 71 -3.25 -4.29 -3.90
N MET A 72 -3.17 -2.97 -3.91
CA MET A 72 -3.87 -2.09 -2.99
C MET A 72 -4.86 -1.20 -3.72
N ARG A 73 -6.12 -1.24 -3.28
CA ARG A 73 -7.20 -0.36 -3.76
C ARG A 73 -7.73 0.47 -2.61
N ASN A 74 -7.67 1.79 -2.75
CA ASN A 74 -8.37 2.69 -1.85
C ASN A 74 -9.82 2.84 -2.32
N ALA A 75 -10.79 2.38 -1.52
CA ALA A 75 -12.22 2.53 -1.78
C ALA A 75 -12.84 3.63 -0.91
N SER A 76 -12.04 4.62 -0.53
CA SER A 76 -12.46 5.82 0.21
C SER A 76 -11.96 7.10 -0.46
N ASP A 77 -12.44 8.24 0.03
CA ASP A 77 -12.04 9.58 -0.38
C ASP A 77 -10.77 10.10 0.31
N ASP A 78 -10.39 9.50 1.44
CA ASP A 78 -9.21 9.89 2.21
C ASP A 78 -7.91 9.35 1.57
N VAL A 79 -6.81 10.10 1.71
CA VAL A 79 -5.48 9.64 1.29
C VAL A 79 -4.89 8.72 2.38
N HIS A 80 -4.33 7.58 1.97
CA HIS A 80 -3.66 6.64 2.87
C HIS A 80 -2.15 6.59 2.62
N PRO A 81 -1.31 7.16 3.50
CA PRO A 81 0.12 6.85 3.56
C PRO A 81 0.33 5.43 4.10
N ILE A 82 0.43 4.44 3.22
CA ILE A 82 0.62 3.04 3.62
C ILE A 82 2.10 2.75 3.84
N HIS A 83 2.44 2.31 5.05
CA HIS A 83 3.77 1.96 5.51
C HIS A 83 3.91 0.45 5.76
N LEU A 84 5.05 -0.11 5.34
CA LEU A 84 5.47 -1.46 5.70
C LEU A 84 6.74 -1.39 6.54
N HIS A 85 6.70 -1.94 7.75
CA HIS A 85 7.87 -2.00 8.62
C HIS A 85 8.92 -2.97 8.07
N ARG A 86 10.18 -2.76 8.48
CA ARG A 86 11.33 -3.67 8.28
C ARG A 86 11.77 -3.93 6.84
N HIS A 87 10.95 -3.57 5.86
CA HIS A 87 11.16 -3.83 4.44
C HIS A 87 10.98 -2.54 3.64
N SER A 88 11.84 -2.35 2.65
CA SER A 88 11.52 -1.49 1.52
C SER A 88 10.78 -2.30 0.47
N PHE A 89 9.92 -1.63 -0.29
CA PHE A 89 9.23 -2.17 -1.44
C PHE A 89 9.53 -1.35 -2.69
N GLU A 90 9.45 -2.00 -3.83
CA GLU A 90 9.46 -1.38 -5.14
C GLU A 90 8.02 -0.98 -5.50
N LEU A 91 7.78 0.27 -5.85
CA LEU A 91 6.52 0.70 -6.44
C LEU A 91 6.47 0.22 -7.90
N THR A 92 5.48 -0.60 -8.24
CA THR A 92 5.36 -1.22 -9.58
C THR A 92 4.18 -0.68 -10.38
N LYS A 93 3.17 -0.13 -9.69
CA LYS A 93 2.04 0.57 -10.31
C LYS A 93 1.52 1.67 -9.40
N LEU A 94 1.22 2.84 -9.94
CA LEU A 94 0.60 3.95 -9.20
C LEU A 94 -0.49 4.61 -10.05
N ALA A 95 -1.71 4.68 -9.51
CA ALA A 95 -2.86 5.32 -10.16
C ALA A 95 -3.07 4.84 -11.62
N GLY A 96 -2.97 3.53 -11.84
CA GLY A 96 -3.14 2.92 -13.16
C GLY A 96 -1.88 2.88 -14.03
N GLN A 97 -0.83 3.63 -13.70
CA GLN A 97 0.40 3.71 -14.48
C GLN A 97 1.47 2.75 -13.92
N ALA A 98 2.01 1.89 -14.77
CA ALA A 98 3.15 1.04 -14.43
C ALA A 98 4.42 1.89 -14.21
N THR A 99 5.27 1.44 -13.29
CA THR A 99 6.58 2.03 -13.00
C THR A 99 7.52 0.95 -12.45
N ALA A 100 8.81 1.25 -12.33
CA ALA A 100 9.81 0.32 -11.82
C ALA A 100 11.00 1.09 -11.24
N GLY A 101 11.75 0.45 -10.33
CA GLY A 101 12.96 0.99 -9.73
C GLY A 101 12.74 2.06 -8.65
N VAL A 102 11.49 2.40 -8.31
CA VAL A 102 11.18 3.35 -7.24
C VAL A 102 11.05 2.62 -5.91
N MET A 103 12.11 2.64 -5.11
CA MET A 103 12.14 2.01 -3.78
C MET A 103 11.61 2.95 -2.70
N LYS A 104 10.70 2.44 -1.85
CA LYS A 104 10.06 3.17 -0.74
C LYS A 104 9.75 2.25 0.44
N ASP A 105 9.44 2.82 1.58
CA ASP A 105 8.84 2.15 2.74
C ASP A 105 7.42 2.67 3.05
N VAL A 106 7.04 3.81 2.47
CA VAL A 106 5.72 4.44 2.52
C VAL A 106 5.26 4.81 1.12
N VAL A 107 4.00 4.52 0.76
CA VAL A 107 3.37 4.98 -0.48
C VAL A 107 2.07 5.74 -0.18
N MET A 108 1.93 6.91 -0.80
CA MET A 108 0.69 7.69 -0.73
C MET A 108 -0.34 7.13 -1.71
N ILE A 109 -1.44 6.59 -1.19
CA ILE A 109 -2.56 6.11 -2.01
C ILE A 109 -3.69 7.13 -1.92
N GLY A 110 -3.90 7.88 -3.01
CA GLY A 110 -4.97 8.86 -3.06
C GLY A 110 -6.37 8.23 -3.03
N GLY A 111 -7.39 9.06 -2.80
CA GLY A 111 -8.79 8.64 -2.82
C GLY A 111 -9.14 7.93 -4.13
N TYR A 112 -9.81 6.79 -4.03
CA TYR A 112 -10.23 5.96 -5.17
C TYR A 112 -9.09 5.48 -6.10
N GLN A 113 -7.83 5.55 -5.67
CA GLN A 113 -6.68 5.10 -6.45
C GLN A 113 -6.34 3.63 -6.19
N GLU A 114 -5.63 3.05 -7.15
CA GLU A 114 -4.99 1.74 -7.04
C GLU A 114 -3.47 1.88 -7.15
N THR A 115 -2.76 1.02 -6.42
CA THR A 115 -1.30 0.91 -6.48
C THR A 115 -0.87 -0.54 -6.30
N GLU A 116 0.28 -0.90 -6.87
CA GLU A 116 0.94 -2.17 -6.63
C GLU A 116 2.36 -1.88 -6.14
N VAL A 117 2.76 -2.55 -5.06
CA VAL A 117 4.12 -2.53 -4.56
C VAL A 117 4.60 -3.95 -4.34
N ASP A 118 5.89 -4.17 -4.52
CA ASP A 118 6.48 -5.49 -4.38
C ASP A 118 7.63 -5.46 -3.37
N PHE A 119 7.71 -6.44 -2.49
CA PHE A 119 8.82 -6.58 -1.53
C PHE A 119 9.26 -8.04 -1.41
N THR A 120 10.49 -8.24 -0.95
CA THR A 120 10.99 -9.56 -0.56
C THR A 120 10.86 -9.69 0.95
N ALA A 121 10.29 -10.78 1.45
CA ALA A 121 10.20 -11.05 2.87
C ALA A 121 11.55 -11.58 3.39
N ASP A 122 12.56 -10.73 3.47
CA ASP A 122 13.95 -11.08 3.80
C ASP A 122 14.39 -10.66 5.21
N ASN A 123 13.47 -10.08 6.00
CA ASN A 123 13.74 -9.62 7.36
C ASN A 123 12.77 -10.27 8.39
N PRO A 124 13.09 -11.46 8.92
CA PRO A 124 12.16 -12.27 9.70
C PRO A 124 11.67 -11.64 11.01
N GLY A 125 10.36 -11.68 11.25
CA GLY A 125 9.73 -11.32 12.52
C GLY A 125 8.38 -10.62 12.32
N LEU A 126 7.70 -10.33 13.42
CA LEU A 126 6.45 -9.57 13.38
C LEU A 126 6.71 -8.20 12.73
N THR A 127 5.88 -7.87 11.75
CA THR A 127 6.03 -6.71 10.88
C THR A 127 4.69 -6.00 10.82
N LEU A 128 4.66 -4.73 11.21
CA LEU A 128 3.47 -3.92 11.09
C LEU A 128 3.31 -3.42 9.65
N PHE A 129 2.06 -3.42 9.19
CA PHE A 129 1.63 -2.84 7.94
C PHE A 129 0.42 -1.97 8.26
N HIS A 130 0.52 -0.67 8.02
CA HIS A 130 -0.50 0.28 8.47
C HIS A 130 -0.53 1.57 7.65
N CYS A 131 -1.64 2.29 7.75
CA CYS A 131 -1.70 3.71 7.37
C CYS A 131 -0.97 4.55 8.44
N HIS A 132 -0.19 5.55 8.04
CA HIS A 132 0.64 6.40 8.92
C HIS A 132 -0.03 7.75 9.24
#